data_AF-A0A2K5K7T8-F1
#
_entry.id   AF-A0A2K5K7T8-F1
#
_cell.length_a   1.000
_cell.length_b   1.000
_cell.length_c   1.000
_cell.angle_alpha   90.00
_cell.angle_beta   90.00
_cell.angle_gamma   90.00
#
_symmetry.space_group_name_H-M   'P 1'
#
loop_
_entity.id
_entity.type
_entity.pdbx_description
1 polymer ?
#
loop_
_entity_poly.entity_id
_entity_poly.type
_entity_poly.pdbx_seq_one_letter_code
_entity_poly.pdbx_strand_id
1 'polypeptide(L)'
;MGSSGDDGYRLLNEYANGFMVSQVLFAACELGVFDLLAEAPGPLDVAAVAAGVAASSHGTELLLDTCVSLKLLKVETRAGKGEYGCVLSRGLCTPLLWTLARIFTLFTSVALHARSEGERLQFMQALQDVWSVNGRSVLTAFDLSGFPRMCDLGGNWLGLLPGACYIPAHSSVSGDFFKDPLPEADLYILARILHDWADGKCSHLLERVYHTCKPGGGILVIESLLDEDRRGPLLTQLYSLNMLVQTEGQERSPTHYHMLLSSAGFRDFQFKKTGAIYDAILVRK
;
A
#
# COMPACT_ATOMS: atom_id res chain seq x y z
N MET A 1 -26.65 -26.13 18.40
CA MET A 1 -26.88 -25.76 16.98
C MET A 1 -27.42 -24.34 16.99
N GLY A 2 -26.53 -23.33 16.92
CA GLY A 2 -26.95 -21.95 16.68
C GLY A 2 -27.59 -21.90 15.29
N SER A 3 -28.77 -21.31 15.18
CA SER A 3 -29.49 -21.25 13.90
C SER A 3 -28.73 -20.30 12.97
N SER A 4 -28.71 -20.60 11.67
CA SER A 4 -28.02 -19.81 10.63
C SER A 4 -28.38 -18.31 10.60
N GLY A 5 -29.45 -17.88 11.27
CA GLY A 5 -29.79 -16.47 11.46
C GLY A 5 -28.92 -15.74 12.49
N ASP A 6 -28.42 -16.45 13.51
CA ASP A 6 -27.53 -15.90 14.55
C ASP A 6 -26.14 -15.58 13.96
N ASP A 7 -25.62 -16.47 13.11
CA ASP A 7 -24.36 -16.25 12.40
C ASP A 7 -24.44 -15.07 11.42
N GLY A 8 -25.57 -14.92 10.71
CA GLY A 8 -25.79 -13.79 9.80
C GLY A 8 -25.88 -12.44 10.53
N TYR A 9 -26.55 -12.39 11.67
CA TYR A 9 -26.65 -11.19 12.49
C TYR A 9 -25.29 -10.81 13.10
N ARG A 10 -24.51 -11.80 13.58
CA ARG A 10 -23.16 -11.58 14.08
C ARG A 10 -22.25 -10.99 13.01
N LEU A 11 -22.27 -11.56 11.80
CA LEU A 11 -21.47 -11.07 10.68
C LEU A 11 -21.86 -9.64 10.27
N LEU A 12 -23.16 -9.34 10.23
CA LEU A 12 -23.64 -7.98 9.93
C LEU A 12 -23.14 -6.97 10.98
N ASN A 13 -23.19 -7.32 12.26
CA ASN A 13 -22.66 -6.46 13.32
C ASN A 13 -21.14 -6.29 13.21
N GLU A 14 -20.39 -7.32 12.84
CA GLU A 14 -18.95 -7.19 12.60
C GLU A 14 -18.65 -6.19 11.48
N TYR A 15 -19.39 -6.25 10.37
CA TYR A 15 -19.22 -5.30 9.26
C TYR A 15 -19.67 -3.88 9.62
N ALA A 16 -20.82 -3.73 10.27
CA ALA A 16 -21.33 -2.43 10.68
C ALA A 16 -20.40 -1.72 11.66
N ASN A 17 -19.71 -2.48 12.51
CA ASN A 17 -18.79 -1.97 13.52
C ASN A 17 -17.32 -1.93 13.06
N GLY A 18 -17.02 -2.37 11.82
CA GLY A 18 -15.65 -2.45 11.31
C GLY A 18 -14.91 -1.10 11.31
N PHE A 19 -15.62 0.01 11.13
CA PHE A 19 -15.02 1.34 11.22
C PHE A 19 -14.44 1.64 12.62
N MET A 20 -15.04 1.12 13.70
CA MET A 20 -14.53 1.32 15.06
C MET A 20 -13.21 0.58 15.27
N VAL A 21 -13.07 -0.62 14.69
CA VAL A 21 -11.81 -1.38 14.71
C VAL A 21 -10.69 -0.57 14.03
N SER A 22 -10.98 0.02 12.87
CA SER A 22 -10.04 0.91 12.17
C SER A 22 -9.66 2.11 13.03
N GLN A 23 -10.63 2.77 13.67
CA GLN A 23 -10.38 3.93 14.55
C GLN A 23 -9.50 3.58 15.76
N VAL A 24 -9.68 2.41 16.37
CA VAL A 24 -8.82 1.91 17.45
C VAL A 24 -7.36 1.79 16.98
N LEU A 25 -7.15 1.17 15.81
CA LEU A 25 -5.83 1.04 15.23
C LEU A 25 -5.20 2.42 14.98
N PHE A 26 -5.96 3.36 14.42
CA PHE A 26 -5.47 4.70 14.09
C PHE A 26 -5.16 5.52 15.34
N ALA A 27 -6.04 5.53 16.34
CA ALA A 27 -5.81 6.22 17.60
C ALA A 27 -4.55 5.70 18.31
N ALA A 28 -4.34 4.37 18.31
CA ALA A 28 -3.13 3.77 18.87
C ALA A 28 -1.86 4.17 18.11
N CYS A 29 -1.93 4.32 16.78
CA CYS A 29 -0.82 4.84 15.98
C CYS A 29 -0.57 6.33 16.25
N GLU A 30 -1.61 7.15 16.23
CA GLU A 30 -1.54 8.61 16.40
C GLU A 30 -0.97 8.98 17.78
N LEU A 31 -1.36 8.25 18.82
CA LEU A 31 -0.83 8.41 20.17
C LEU A 31 0.60 7.86 20.32
N GLY A 32 1.14 7.13 19.34
CA GLY A 32 2.47 6.52 19.43
C GLY A 32 2.55 5.36 20.42
N VAL A 33 1.43 4.68 20.69
CA VAL A 33 1.37 3.57 21.66
C VAL A 33 2.34 2.45 21.29
N PHE A 34 2.38 2.07 20.02
CA PHE A 34 3.22 0.97 19.55
C PHE A 34 4.72 1.29 19.64
N ASP A 35 5.11 2.52 19.30
CA ASP A 35 6.50 2.97 19.36
C ASP A 35 6.98 3.02 20.81
N LEU A 36 6.17 3.60 21.72
CA LEU A 36 6.45 3.62 23.15
C LEU A 36 6.68 2.21 23.73
N LEU A 37 5.79 1.26 23.41
CA LEU A 37 5.91 -0.13 23.86
C LEU A 37 7.10 -0.86 23.23
N ALA A 38 7.49 -0.51 22.00
CA ALA A 38 8.60 -1.14 21.30
C ALA A 38 9.98 -0.68 21.82
N GLU A 39 10.06 0.58 22.25
CA GLU A 39 11.26 1.22 22.82
C GLU A 39 11.45 0.94 24.31
N ALA A 40 10.35 0.63 25.03
CA ALA A 40 10.40 0.29 26.44
C ALA A 40 11.30 -0.93 26.72
N PRO A 41 12.03 -0.95 27.85
CA PRO A 41 12.87 -2.08 28.24
C PRO A 41 12.07 -3.34 28.60
N GLY A 42 10.75 -3.22 28.76
CA GLY A 42 9.82 -4.30 29.04
C GLY A 42 8.36 -3.84 28.95
N PRO A 43 7.41 -4.72 29.27
CA PRO A 43 5.99 -4.39 29.30
C PRO A 43 5.68 -3.19 30.20
N LEU A 44 4.70 -2.37 29.81
CA LEU A 44 4.30 -1.16 30.53
C LEU A 44 2.88 -1.31 31.09
N ASP A 45 2.63 -0.76 32.28
CA ASP A 45 1.26 -0.67 32.81
C ASP A 45 0.48 0.52 32.19
N VAL A 46 -0.84 0.55 32.43
CA VAL A 46 -1.73 1.61 31.89
C VAL A 46 -1.23 3.01 32.24
N ALA A 47 -0.75 3.21 33.46
CA ALA A 47 -0.31 4.52 33.94
C ALA A 47 0.95 4.99 33.21
N ALA A 48 1.92 4.10 32.99
CA ALA A 48 3.13 4.37 32.22
C ALA A 48 2.80 4.69 30.75
N VAL A 49 1.91 3.93 30.12
CA VAL A 49 1.49 4.21 28.74
C VAL A 49 0.75 5.55 28.66
N ALA A 50 -0.22 5.80 29.53
CA ALA A 50 -1.02 7.03 29.54
C ALA A 50 -0.14 8.28 29.71
N ALA A 51 0.86 8.20 30.60
CA ALA A 51 1.85 9.26 30.78
C ALA A 51 2.74 9.45 29.54
N GLY A 52 3.22 8.35 28.93
CA GLY A 52 4.10 8.39 27.76
C GLY A 52 3.44 8.95 26.50
N VAL A 53 2.13 8.71 26.31
CA VAL A 53 1.36 9.22 25.16
C VAL A 53 0.55 10.50 25.48
N ALA A 54 0.71 11.06 26.68
CA ALA A 54 -0.01 12.24 27.17
C ALA A 54 -1.55 12.14 27.05
N ALA A 55 -2.13 11.01 27.45
CA ALA A 55 -3.57 10.73 27.39
C ALA A 55 -4.18 10.42 28.75
N SER A 56 -5.52 10.38 28.83
CA SER A 56 -6.23 10.01 30.06
C SER A 56 -6.07 8.52 30.39
N SER A 57 -5.86 8.19 31.67
CA SER A 57 -5.71 6.80 32.11
C SER A 57 -6.86 5.89 31.68
N HIS A 58 -8.11 6.36 31.78
CA HIS A 58 -9.29 5.57 31.42
C HIS A 58 -9.38 5.31 29.91
N GLY A 59 -9.14 6.33 29.08
CA GLY A 59 -9.12 6.17 27.62
C GLY A 59 -7.99 5.25 27.17
N THR A 60 -6.81 5.36 27.78
CA THR A 60 -5.67 4.49 27.49
C THR A 60 -5.97 3.04 27.85
N GLU A 61 -6.57 2.76 29.01
CA GLU A 61 -6.97 1.40 29.41
C GLU A 61 -7.90 0.76 28.36
N LEU A 62 -8.99 1.46 28.00
CA LEU A 62 -9.93 0.99 26.98
C LEU A 62 -9.25 0.72 25.64
N LEU A 63 -8.35 1.61 25.22
CA LEU A 63 -7.62 1.48 23.96
C LEU A 63 -6.69 0.25 23.98
N LEU A 64 -5.92 0.08 25.05
CA LEU A 64 -5.00 -1.04 25.20
C LEU A 64 -5.72 -2.39 25.27
N ASP A 65 -6.80 -2.49 26.04
CA ASP A 65 -7.59 -3.72 26.16
C ASP A 65 -8.26 -4.09 24.83
N THR A 66 -8.72 -3.08 24.08
CA THR A 66 -9.26 -3.30 22.74
C THR A 66 -8.17 -3.77 21.79
N CYS A 67 -6.97 -3.17 21.82
CA CYS A 67 -5.82 -3.61 21.03
C CYS A 67 -5.37 -5.05 21.38
N VAL A 68 -5.47 -5.47 22.64
CA VAL A 68 -5.25 -6.87 23.05
C VAL A 68 -6.30 -7.79 22.43
N SER A 69 -7.57 -7.40 22.49
CA SER A 69 -8.68 -8.16 21.89
C SER A 69 -8.55 -8.29 20.36
N LEU A 70 -8.02 -7.27 19.70
CA LEU A 70 -7.68 -7.25 18.28
C LEU A 70 -6.36 -7.98 17.94
N LYS A 71 -5.68 -8.55 18.94
CA LYS A 71 -4.39 -9.25 18.82
C LYS A 71 -3.24 -8.37 18.32
N LEU A 72 -3.35 -7.06 18.50
CA LEU A 72 -2.29 -6.08 18.22
C LEU A 72 -1.28 -6.01 19.37
N LEU A 73 -1.77 -6.18 20.61
CA LEU A 73 -0.98 -6.17 21.85
C LEU A 73 -1.15 -7.49 22.62
N LYS A 74 -0.23 -7.74 23.55
CA LYS A 74 -0.34 -8.78 24.58
C LYS A 74 -0.42 -8.10 25.94
N VAL A 75 -1.09 -8.76 26.88
CA VAL A 75 -1.14 -8.34 28.28
C VAL A 75 -0.72 -9.50 29.18
N GLU A 76 0.09 -9.21 30.18
CA GLU A 76 0.40 -10.11 31.30
C GLU A 76 -0.08 -9.47 32.60
N THR A 77 -0.75 -10.24 33.46
CA THR A 77 -1.16 -9.73 34.77
C THR A 77 -0.05 -9.97 35.78
N ARG A 78 0.51 -8.91 36.35
CA ARG A 78 1.50 -8.96 37.42
C ARG A 78 1.02 -8.17 38.62
N ALA A 79 0.99 -8.80 39.79
CA ALA A 79 0.53 -8.19 41.04
C ALA A 79 -0.84 -7.47 40.94
N GLY A 80 -1.77 -8.02 40.15
CA GLY A 80 -3.11 -7.45 39.95
C GLY A 80 -3.18 -6.27 38.98
N LYS A 81 -2.08 -5.92 38.30
CA LYS A 81 -2.02 -4.92 37.23
C LYS A 81 -1.73 -5.58 35.88
N GLY A 82 -2.37 -5.08 34.82
CA GLY A 82 -2.05 -5.48 33.45
C GLY A 82 -0.81 -4.75 32.95
N GLU A 83 0.18 -5.51 32.47
CA GLU A 83 1.35 -4.99 31.77
C GLU A 83 1.26 -5.37 30.28
N TYR A 84 1.36 -4.38 29.40
CA TYR A 84 1.13 -4.50 27.98
C TYR A 84 2.44 -4.54 27.19
N GLY A 85 2.47 -5.34 26.13
CA GLY A 85 3.61 -5.45 25.21
C GLY A 85 3.15 -5.52 23.75
N CYS A 86 4.00 -5.05 22.84
CA CYS A 86 3.70 -5.08 21.41
C CYS A 86 3.92 -6.48 20.82
N VAL A 87 2.95 -6.99 20.04
CA VAL A 87 3.08 -8.28 19.33
C VAL A 87 3.74 -8.10 17.97
N LEU A 88 3.58 -6.92 17.39
CA LEU A 88 4.14 -6.57 16.10
C LEU A 88 5.66 -6.38 16.25
N SER A 89 6.43 -7.00 15.36
CA SER A 89 7.90 -6.83 15.37
C SER A 89 8.26 -5.37 15.13
N ARG A 90 9.33 -4.89 15.79
CA ARG A 90 9.82 -3.49 15.73
C ARG A 90 9.87 -2.86 14.31
N GLY A 91 10.04 -3.64 13.24
CA GLY A 91 10.11 -3.14 11.86
C GLY A 91 8.80 -3.07 11.06
N LEU A 92 7.68 -3.59 11.58
CA LEU A 92 6.36 -3.57 10.90
C LEU A 92 5.44 -2.46 11.41
N CYS A 93 5.69 -1.96 12.62
CA CYS A 93 4.74 -1.14 13.38
C CYS A 93 4.54 0.26 12.83
N THR A 94 5.58 0.89 12.28
CA THR A 94 5.50 2.32 11.96
C THR A 94 5.08 2.55 10.50
N PRO A 95 5.83 2.10 9.48
CA PRO A 95 5.56 2.53 8.10
C PRO A 95 4.19 2.07 7.57
N LEU A 96 3.84 0.79 7.77
CA LEU A 96 2.60 0.21 7.23
C LEU A 96 1.34 0.68 7.96
N LEU A 97 1.40 0.80 9.30
CA LEU A 97 0.24 1.24 10.08
C LEU A 97 -0.04 2.73 9.89
N TRP A 98 0.99 3.57 9.84
CA TRP A 98 0.84 4.98 9.47
C TRP A 98 0.32 5.14 8.05
N THR A 99 0.76 4.30 7.11
CA THR A 99 0.24 4.26 5.75
C THR A 99 -1.25 3.95 5.70
N LEU A 100 -1.70 2.91 6.41
CA LEU A 100 -3.12 2.53 6.44
C LEU A 100 -3.98 3.59 7.15
N ALA A 101 -3.48 4.16 8.24
CA ALA A 101 -4.15 5.27 8.94
C ALA A 101 -4.31 6.50 8.05
N ARG A 102 -3.25 6.86 7.31
CA ARG A 102 -3.25 8.00 6.38
C ARG A 102 -4.13 7.76 5.15
N ILE A 103 -4.11 6.55 4.59
CA ILE A 103 -4.99 6.16 3.47
C ILE A 103 -6.46 6.27 3.90
N PHE A 104 -6.81 5.92 5.14
CA PHE A 104 -8.17 6.09 5.64
C PHE A 104 -8.57 7.57 5.77
N THR A 105 -7.69 8.43 6.30
CA THR A 105 -7.94 9.88 6.32
C THR A 105 -8.20 10.40 4.90
N LEU A 106 -7.41 9.95 3.93
CA LEU A 106 -7.61 10.26 2.51
C LEU A 106 -8.93 9.70 1.95
N PHE A 107 -9.36 8.52 2.40
CA PHE A 107 -10.66 7.91 2.02
C PHE A 107 -11.85 8.80 2.43
N THR A 108 -11.74 9.48 3.58
CA THR A 108 -12.78 10.41 4.05
C THR A 108 -12.69 11.80 3.43
N SER A 109 -11.50 12.22 2.98
CA SER A 109 -11.29 13.48 2.30
C SER A 109 -11.27 13.28 0.78
N VAL A 110 -12.44 13.34 0.14
CA VAL A 110 -12.60 13.31 -1.33
C VAL A 110 -11.73 14.39 -1.99
N ALA A 111 -10.53 14.07 -2.46
CA ALA A 111 -9.80 14.86 -3.47
C ALA A 111 -8.52 14.17 -3.96
N LEU A 112 -8.47 13.95 -5.28
CA LEU A 112 -7.30 13.61 -6.13
C LEU A 112 -6.08 14.51 -5.98
N HIS A 113 -6.16 15.58 -5.18
CA HIS A 113 -5.09 16.54 -5.01
C HIS A 113 -4.95 16.79 -3.51
N ALA A 114 -3.81 16.42 -2.94
CA ALA A 114 -3.42 16.87 -1.61
C ALA A 114 -3.64 18.38 -1.54
N ARG A 115 -4.55 18.81 -0.65
CA ARG A 115 -5.04 20.20 -0.59
C ARG A 115 -3.99 21.11 0.05
N SER A 116 -2.97 20.53 0.68
CA SER A 116 -1.78 21.20 1.20
C SER A 116 -0.48 20.45 0.89
N GLU A 117 0.65 21.17 0.92
CA GLU A 117 1.98 20.55 0.80
C GLU A 117 2.26 19.52 1.92
N GLY A 118 1.75 19.79 3.12
CA GLY A 118 1.83 18.86 4.24
C GLY A 118 1.15 17.53 3.89
N GLU A 119 -0.12 17.56 3.49
CA GLU A 119 -0.87 16.36 3.06
C GLU A 119 -0.18 15.63 1.90
N ARG A 120 0.42 16.37 0.96
CA ARG A 120 1.14 15.78 -0.17
C ARG A 120 2.36 14.99 0.30
N LEU A 121 3.14 15.55 1.22
CA LEU A 121 4.29 14.86 1.80
C LEU A 121 3.87 13.62 2.58
N GLN A 122 2.78 13.72 3.34
CA GLN A 122 2.22 12.59 4.09
C GLN A 122 1.75 11.46 3.15
N PHE A 123 1.10 11.80 2.05
CA PHE A 123 0.69 10.86 1.02
C PHE A 123 1.89 10.17 0.36
N MET A 124 2.89 10.93 -0.08
CA MET A 124 4.09 10.38 -0.70
C MET A 124 4.82 9.41 0.25
N GLN A 125 4.95 9.77 1.53
CA GLN A 125 5.55 8.88 2.53
C GLN A 125 4.74 7.57 2.67
N ALA A 126 3.41 7.67 2.74
CA ALA A 126 2.54 6.50 2.85
C ALA A 126 2.64 5.58 1.62
N LEU A 127 2.71 6.14 0.40
CA LEU A 127 2.91 5.35 -0.81
C LEU A 127 4.27 4.63 -0.82
N GLN A 128 5.31 5.27 -0.32
CA GLN A 128 6.67 4.74 -0.29
C GLN A 128 6.81 3.58 0.72
N ASP A 129 6.21 3.72 1.89
CA ASP A 129 6.30 2.75 2.98
C ASP A 129 5.77 1.36 2.58
N VAL A 130 4.80 1.29 1.66
CA VAL A 130 4.25 0.04 1.12
C VAL A 130 5.33 -0.86 0.49
N TRP A 131 6.34 -0.26 -0.14
CA TRP A 131 7.40 -1.01 -0.83
C TRP A 131 8.42 -1.60 0.13
N SER A 132 8.51 -1.12 1.36
CA SER A 132 9.35 -1.76 2.39
C SER A 132 8.91 -3.20 2.69
N VAL A 133 7.63 -3.49 2.50
CA VAL A 133 7.03 -4.82 2.73
C VAL A 133 6.85 -5.59 1.41
N ASN A 134 6.34 -4.92 0.37
CA ASN A 134 5.99 -5.60 -0.88
C ASN A 134 7.11 -5.59 -1.92
N GLY A 135 8.04 -4.64 -1.87
CA GLY A 135 8.98 -4.37 -2.96
C GLY A 135 9.82 -5.58 -3.37
N ARG A 136 10.25 -6.42 -2.42
CA ARG A 136 11.04 -7.62 -2.74
C ARG A 136 10.26 -8.64 -3.56
N SER A 137 8.98 -8.86 -3.26
CA SER A 137 8.19 -9.92 -3.94
C SER A 137 7.93 -9.57 -5.40
N VAL A 138 7.67 -8.30 -5.69
CA VAL A 138 7.45 -7.79 -7.05
C VAL A 138 8.77 -7.61 -7.82
N LEU A 139 9.87 -7.19 -7.19
CA LEU A 139 11.20 -7.08 -7.83
C LEU A 139 11.79 -8.42 -8.25
N THR A 140 11.51 -9.47 -7.49
CA THR A 140 12.01 -10.82 -7.77
C THR A 140 11.02 -11.66 -8.59
N ALA A 141 9.88 -11.08 -8.98
CA ALA A 141 8.91 -11.74 -9.83
C ALA A 141 9.55 -12.09 -11.19
N PHE A 142 10.34 -11.19 -11.78
CA PHE A 142 11.02 -11.43 -13.05
C PHE A 142 12.52 -11.21 -12.91
N ASP A 143 13.31 -11.85 -13.77
CA ASP A 143 14.71 -11.50 -13.91
C ASP A 143 14.83 -10.20 -14.69
N LEU A 144 15.17 -9.12 -13.98
CA LEU A 144 15.32 -7.78 -14.55
C LEU A 144 16.77 -7.44 -14.91
N SER A 145 17.73 -8.36 -14.72
CA SER A 145 19.16 -8.07 -14.96
C SER A 145 19.48 -7.79 -16.43
N GLY A 146 18.59 -8.20 -17.35
CA GLY A 146 18.69 -7.90 -18.77
C GLY A 146 18.36 -6.44 -19.15
N PHE A 147 17.91 -5.61 -18.20
CA PHE A 147 17.57 -4.21 -18.42
C PHE A 147 18.50 -3.27 -17.64
N PRO A 148 19.64 -2.86 -18.22
CA PRO A 148 20.64 -2.09 -17.49
C PRO A 148 20.18 -0.65 -17.16
N ARG A 149 19.27 -0.06 -17.95
CA ARG A 149 18.66 1.24 -17.66
C ARG A 149 17.18 1.09 -17.40
N MET A 150 16.74 1.48 -16.22
CA MET A 150 15.32 1.45 -15.82
C MET A 150 14.81 2.87 -15.54
N CYS A 151 13.57 3.15 -15.92
CA CYS A 151 12.88 4.40 -15.61
C CYS A 151 11.59 4.10 -14.86
N ASP A 152 11.48 4.60 -13.62
CA ASP A 152 10.28 4.55 -12.82
C ASP A 152 9.40 5.78 -13.12
N LEU A 153 8.32 5.54 -13.86
CA LEU A 153 7.38 6.58 -14.24
C LEU A 153 6.39 6.80 -13.11
N GLY A 154 6.42 8.01 -12.53
CA GLY A 154 5.65 8.38 -11.34
C GLY A 154 6.47 8.41 -10.05
N GLY A 155 7.70 7.88 -10.07
CA GLY A 155 8.69 8.07 -9.00
C GLY A 155 8.34 7.41 -7.66
N ASN A 156 7.35 6.51 -7.65
CA ASN A 156 6.87 5.86 -6.43
C ASN A 156 7.78 4.70 -5.97
N TRP A 157 8.70 4.21 -6.82
CA TRP A 157 9.40 2.94 -6.63
C TRP A 157 10.89 3.06 -6.28
N LEU A 158 11.62 4.01 -6.88
CA LEU A 158 13.09 4.02 -6.84
C LEU A 158 13.74 4.47 -5.51
N GLY A 159 12.96 4.76 -4.46
CA GLY A 159 13.50 5.22 -3.18
C GLY A 159 14.08 4.15 -2.24
N LEU A 160 14.03 2.83 -2.56
CA LEU A 160 14.07 1.78 -1.52
C LEU A 160 14.84 0.47 -1.81
N LEU A 161 15.89 0.44 -2.63
CA LEU A 161 16.77 -0.75 -2.64
C LEU A 161 17.64 -0.78 -1.37
N PRO A 162 17.50 -1.74 -0.43
CA PRO A 162 18.37 -1.84 0.73
C PRO A 162 19.76 -2.30 0.27
N GLY A 163 20.77 -1.44 0.44
CA GLY A 163 22.11 -1.64 -0.15
C GLY A 163 22.38 -0.77 -1.38
N ALA A 164 21.39 -0.03 -1.88
CA ALA A 164 21.68 1.22 -2.57
C ALA A 164 22.12 2.24 -1.50
N CYS A 165 23.42 2.22 -1.18
CA CYS A 165 24.15 3.48 -1.05
C CYS A 165 23.56 4.44 -2.08
N TYR A 166 23.26 5.70 -1.74
CA TYR A 166 22.89 6.73 -2.71
C TYR A 166 23.82 6.58 -3.92
N ILE A 167 23.39 5.85 -4.96
CA ILE A 167 24.22 5.61 -6.13
C ILE A 167 24.02 6.92 -6.86
N PRO A 168 25.07 7.72 -7.09
CA PRO A 168 24.94 9.03 -7.74
C PRO A 168 24.51 8.95 -9.21
N ALA A 169 23.93 7.83 -9.66
CA ALA A 169 23.59 7.54 -11.05
C ALA A 169 22.11 7.78 -11.41
N HIS A 170 21.24 8.07 -10.45
CA HIS A 170 19.82 8.34 -10.72
C HIS A 170 19.59 9.84 -10.92
N SER A 171 19.52 10.28 -12.17
CA SER A 171 19.03 11.62 -12.50
C SER A 171 17.51 11.67 -12.28
N SER A 172 17.06 12.44 -11.30
CA SER A 172 15.63 12.79 -11.18
C SER A 172 15.28 13.78 -12.29
N VAL A 173 14.22 13.48 -13.04
CA VAL A 173 13.67 14.38 -14.06
C VAL A 173 12.22 14.66 -13.69
N SER A 174 11.92 15.94 -13.43
CA SER A 174 10.53 16.38 -13.22
C SER A 174 9.86 16.57 -14.58
N GLY A 175 8.63 16.08 -14.72
CA GLY A 175 7.83 16.25 -15.94
C GLY A 175 6.46 15.58 -15.84
N ASP A 176 5.59 15.93 -16.77
CA ASP A 176 4.28 15.30 -17.00
C ASP A 176 4.44 14.18 -18.03
N PHE A 177 4.42 12.91 -17.58
CA PHE A 177 4.60 11.76 -18.47
C PHE A 177 3.53 11.61 -19.57
N PHE A 178 2.40 12.32 -19.47
CA PHE A 178 1.40 12.36 -20.55
C PHE A 178 1.76 13.31 -21.70
N LYS A 179 2.73 14.23 -21.50
CA LYS A 179 3.04 15.31 -22.43
C LYS A 179 4.54 15.42 -22.73
N ASP A 180 5.35 15.43 -21.68
CA ASP A 180 6.79 15.68 -21.76
C ASP A 180 7.57 14.45 -22.26
N PRO A 181 8.72 14.65 -22.93
CA PRO A 181 9.57 13.54 -23.38
C PRO A 181 9.93 12.60 -22.23
N LEU A 182 9.74 11.30 -22.43
CA LEU A 182 10.10 10.29 -21.43
C LEU A 182 11.62 10.04 -21.47
N PRO A 183 12.29 9.88 -20.32
CA PRO A 183 13.70 9.50 -20.28
C PRO A 183 13.96 8.19 -21.03
N GLU A 184 15.10 8.05 -21.68
CA GLU A 184 15.46 6.79 -22.33
C GLU A 184 15.68 5.69 -21.28
N ALA A 185 15.01 4.56 -21.46
CA ALA A 185 15.21 3.37 -20.65
C ALA A 185 15.06 2.09 -21.47
N ASP A 186 15.65 1.02 -20.95
CA ASP A 186 15.47 -0.34 -21.46
C ASP A 186 14.25 -1.01 -20.81
N LEU A 187 13.88 -0.58 -19.59
CA LEU A 187 12.64 -0.97 -18.89
C LEU A 187 11.94 0.25 -18.29
N TYR A 188 10.64 0.41 -18.57
CA TYR A 188 9.79 1.37 -17.87
C TYR A 188 8.99 0.66 -16.77
N ILE A 189 8.98 1.23 -15.57
CA ILE A 189 8.26 0.72 -14.41
C ILE A 189 7.06 1.63 -14.17
N LEU A 190 5.87 1.03 -14.09
CA LEU A 190 4.60 1.71 -13.79
C LEU A 190 4.00 1.02 -12.56
N ALA A 191 4.37 1.49 -11.38
CA ALA A 191 3.91 0.94 -10.12
C ALA A 191 2.81 1.83 -9.52
N ARG A 192 1.57 1.31 -9.46
CA ARG A 192 0.40 2.06 -8.96
C ARG A 192 0.17 3.35 -9.72
N ILE A 193 0.13 3.22 -11.05
CA ILE A 193 -0.07 4.35 -11.97
C ILE A 193 -1.28 4.10 -12.85
N LEU A 194 -1.39 2.90 -13.43
CA LEU A 194 -2.46 2.61 -14.38
C LEU A 194 -3.82 2.50 -13.67
N HIS A 195 -3.83 2.16 -12.39
CA HIS A 195 -5.06 2.06 -11.61
C HIS A 195 -5.73 3.41 -11.30
N ASP A 196 -5.01 4.54 -11.42
CA ASP A 196 -5.54 5.88 -11.17
C ASP A 196 -6.39 6.42 -12.34
N TRP A 197 -6.26 5.81 -13.52
CA TRP A 197 -6.76 6.37 -14.78
C TRP A 197 -7.75 5.46 -15.48
N ALA A 198 -8.70 6.07 -16.19
CA ALA A 198 -9.57 5.38 -17.13
C ALA A 198 -8.79 4.83 -18.34
N ASP A 199 -9.35 3.82 -19.00
CA ASP A 199 -8.70 3.08 -20.08
C ASP A 199 -8.13 3.97 -21.19
N GLY A 200 -8.82 5.05 -21.57
CA GLY A 200 -8.33 5.99 -22.59
C GLY A 200 -7.02 6.69 -22.22
N LYS A 201 -6.87 7.12 -20.95
CA LYS A 201 -5.63 7.72 -20.44
C LYS A 201 -4.52 6.66 -20.28
N CYS A 202 -4.88 5.45 -19.84
CA CYS A 202 -3.95 4.32 -19.81
C CYS A 202 -3.38 4.03 -21.20
N SER A 203 -4.24 3.91 -22.22
CA SER A 203 -3.82 3.68 -23.60
C SER A 203 -2.89 4.77 -24.11
N HIS A 204 -3.23 6.05 -23.91
CA HIS A 204 -2.37 7.18 -24.30
C HIS A 204 -0.98 7.10 -23.66
N LEU A 205 -0.89 6.81 -22.36
CA LEU A 205 0.40 6.63 -21.68
C LEU A 205 1.17 5.44 -22.22
N LEU A 206 0.52 4.28 -22.37
CA LEU A 206 1.16 3.06 -22.84
C LEU A 206 1.67 3.19 -24.28
N GLU A 207 0.93 3.87 -25.17
CA GLU A 207 1.37 4.18 -26.53
C GLU A 207 2.63 5.05 -26.53
N ARG A 208 2.68 6.10 -25.68
CA ARG A 208 3.88 6.93 -25.53
C ARG A 208 5.08 6.10 -25.10
N VAL A 209 4.91 5.29 -24.06
CA VAL A 209 5.97 4.40 -23.56
C VAL A 209 6.41 3.42 -24.66
N TYR A 210 5.47 2.82 -25.40
CA TYR A 210 5.77 1.93 -26.52
C TYR A 210 6.62 2.63 -27.58
N HIS A 211 6.29 3.86 -27.96
CA HIS A 211 7.05 4.61 -28.95
C HIS A 211 8.45 5.01 -28.46
N THR A 212 8.63 5.30 -27.17
CA THR A 212 9.96 5.60 -26.60
C THR A 212 10.80 4.34 -26.36
N CYS A 213 10.16 3.20 -26.10
CA CYS A 213 10.85 1.94 -25.83
C CYS A 213 11.65 1.46 -27.06
N LYS A 214 12.89 1.01 -26.83
CA LYS A 214 13.74 0.45 -27.89
C LYS A 214 13.34 -1.01 -28.17
N PRO A 215 13.62 -1.58 -29.36
CA PRO A 215 13.42 -3.01 -29.60
C PRO A 215 14.13 -3.85 -28.54
N GLY A 216 13.43 -4.85 -27.98
CA GLY A 216 13.93 -5.64 -26.86
C GLY A 216 13.79 -4.98 -25.49
N GLY A 217 13.28 -3.75 -25.40
CA GLY A 217 12.89 -3.14 -24.14
C GLY A 217 11.57 -3.72 -23.59
N GLY A 218 11.09 -3.18 -22.47
CA GLY A 218 9.82 -3.62 -21.90
C GLY A 218 9.15 -2.64 -20.95
N ILE A 219 7.99 -3.06 -20.44
CA ILE A 219 7.28 -2.43 -19.34
C ILE A 219 7.09 -3.44 -18.22
N LEU A 220 7.42 -3.04 -17.00
CA LEU A 220 7.03 -3.70 -15.76
C LEU A 220 5.87 -2.91 -15.12
N VAL A 221 4.68 -3.49 -15.10
CA VAL A 221 3.51 -2.93 -14.40
C VAL A 221 3.40 -3.62 -13.04
N ILE A 222 3.26 -2.83 -11.98
CA ILE A 222 3.03 -3.35 -10.62
C ILE A 222 1.72 -2.78 -10.08
N GLU A 223 0.72 -3.66 -9.95
CA GLU A 223 -0.66 -3.32 -9.58
C GLU A 223 -1.27 -4.48 -8.77
N SER A 224 -2.41 -4.28 -8.11
CA SER A 224 -3.13 -5.37 -7.43
C SER A 224 -4.09 -6.04 -8.41
N LEU A 225 -3.88 -7.32 -8.75
CA LEU A 225 -4.67 -7.97 -9.81
C LEU A 225 -5.97 -8.54 -9.27
N LEU A 226 -7.07 -8.10 -9.88
CA LEU A 226 -8.36 -8.76 -9.72
C LEU A 226 -8.32 -10.16 -10.33
N ASP A 227 -9.07 -11.08 -9.73
CA ASP A 227 -9.43 -12.34 -10.36
C ASP A 227 -10.22 -12.07 -11.65
N GLU A 228 -10.19 -13.01 -12.60
CA GLU A 228 -10.81 -12.80 -13.91
C GLU A 228 -12.33 -12.60 -13.84
N ASP A 229 -12.98 -13.15 -12.83
CA ASP A 229 -14.41 -12.91 -12.56
C ASP A 229 -14.68 -11.62 -11.78
N ARG A 230 -13.62 -10.91 -11.38
CA ARG A 230 -13.61 -9.65 -10.61
C ARG A 230 -14.24 -9.76 -9.21
N ARG A 231 -14.35 -10.97 -8.67
CA ARG A 231 -14.96 -11.24 -7.35
C ARG A 231 -13.95 -11.43 -6.23
N GLY A 232 -12.67 -11.23 -6.51
CA GLY A 232 -11.61 -11.31 -5.52
C GLY A 232 -10.27 -10.82 -6.07
N PRO A 233 -9.23 -10.75 -5.23
CA PRO A 233 -9.31 -10.83 -3.76
C PRO A 233 -10.13 -9.67 -3.15
N LEU A 234 -10.74 -9.87 -1.98
CA LEU A 234 -11.59 -8.85 -1.33
C LEU A 234 -10.89 -7.50 -1.16
N LEU A 235 -9.60 -7.52 -0.75
CA LEU A 235 -8.81 -6.31 -0.59
C LEU A 235 -8.66 -5.54 -1.92
N THR A 236 -8.43 -6.25 -3.02
CA THR A 236 -8.32 -5.64 -4.36
C THR A 236 -9.66 -5.07 -4.83
N GLN A 237 -10.79 -5.69 -4.47
CA GLN A 237 -12.11 -5.12 -4.75
C GLN A 237 -12.35 -3.82 -3.96
N LEU A 238 -11.94 -3.78 -2.69
CA LEU A 238 -11.98 -2.55 -1.88
C LEU A 238 -11.07 -1.47 -2.47
N TYR A 239 -9.89 -1.83 -3.00
CA TYR A 239 -9.04 -0.89 -3.74
C TYR A 239 -9.69 -0.41 -5.02
N SER A 240 -10.38 -1.27 -5.78
CA SER A 240 -11.10 -0.82 -6.97
C SER A 240 -12.24 0.15 -6.64
N LEU A 241 -12.95 -0.06 -5.54
CA LEU A 241 -13.93 0.90 -5.03
C LEU A 241 -13.26 2.19 -4.56
N ASN A 242 -12.09 2.08 -3.94
CA ASN A 242 -11.29 3.23 -3.56
C ASN A 242 -10.90 4.06 -4.78
N MET A 243 -10.48 3.42 -5.88
CA MET A 243 -10.13 4.11 -7.12
C MET A 243 -11.34 4.81 -7.73
N LEU A 244 -12.54 4.23 -7.65
CA LEU A 244 -13.78 4.91 -8.08
C LEU A 244 -14.10 6.16 -7.24
N VAL A 245 -13.87 6.10 -5.92
CA VAL A 245 -14.18 7.21 -5.00
C VAL A 245 -13.13 8.33 -5.12
N GLN A 246 -11.87 7.97 -5.24
CA GLN A 246 -10.76 8.92 -5.17
C GLN A 246 -10.24 9.35 -6.53
N THR A 247 -10.22 8.48 -7.54
CA THR A 247 -9.50 8.67 -8.82
C THR A 247 -10.44 8.62 -10.04
N GLU A 248 -9.88 8.55 -11.26
CA GLU A 248 -10.64 8.28 -12.49
C GLU A 248 -10.59 6.80 -12.91
N GLY A 249 -9.93 5.95 -12.13
CA GLY A 249 -9.56 4.59 -12.54
C GLY A 249 -10.22 3.48 -11.74
N GLN A 250 -9.58 2.31 -11.81
CA GLN A 250 -10.05 1.04 -11.26
C GLN A 250 -8.90 0.03 -11.20
N GLU A 251 -9.03 -0.97 -10.31
CA GLU A 251 -8.21 -2.18 -10.42
C GLU A 251 -8.70 -3.03 -11.59
N ARG A 252 -7.82 -3.87 -12.15
CA ARG A 252 -8.09 -4.62 -13.39
C ARG A 252 -7.62 -6.07 -13.27
N SER A 253 -8.24 -6.95 -14.06
CA SER A 253 -7.81 -8.35 -14.16
C SER A 253 -6.59 -8.48 -15.09
N PRO A 254 -5.85 -9.61 -15.04
CA PRO A 254 -4.75 -9.87 -15.96
C PRO A 254 -5.15 -9.73 -17.43
N THR A 255 -6.32 -10.28 -17.82
CA THR A 255 -6.83 -10.16 -19.18
C THR A 255 -7.08 -8.71 -19.60
N HIS A 256 -7.58 -7.86 -18.69
CA HIS A 256 -7.80 -6.44 -19.00
C HIS A 256 -6.49 -5.69 -19.18
N TYR A 257 -5.49 -5.91 -18.31
CA TYR A 257 -4.14 -5.35 -18.53
C TYR A 257 -3.52 -5.85 -19.84
N HIS A 258 -3.69 -7.13 -20.16
CA HIS A 258 -3.20 -7.70 -21.42
C HIS A 258 -3.81 -6.97 -22.63
N MET A 259 -5.12 -6.70 -22.62
CA MET A 259 -5.76 -5.95 -23.70
C MET A 259 -5.16 -4.54 -23.85
N LEU A 260 -4.99 -3.79 -22.75
CA LEU A 260 -4.41 -2.44 -22.78
C LEU A 260 -2.98 -2.45 -23.34
N LEU A 261 -2.13 -3.34 -22.81
CA LEU A 261 -0.72 -3.44 -23.22
C LEU A 261 -0.57 -3.92 -24.67
N SER A 262 -1.33 -4.93 -25.08
CA SER A 262 -1.30 -5.44 -26.45
C SER A 262 -1.82 -4.45 -27.48
N SER A 263 -2.81 -3.62 -27.10
CA SER A 263 -3.34 -2.55 -27.97
C SER A 263 -2.31 -1.44 -28.20
N ALA A 264 -1.49 -1.12 -27.19
CA ALA A 264 -0.38 -0.19 -27.35
C ALA A 264 0.78 -0.75 -28.21
N GLY A 265 0.78 -2.06 -28.49
CA GLY A 265 1.76 -2.71 -29.37
C GLY A 265 2.69 -3.70 -28.67
N PHE A 266 2.65 -3.79 -27.34
CA PHE A 266 3.50 -4.72 -26.60
C PHE A 266 3.12 -6.20 -26.85
N ARG A 267 4.08 -7.08 -26.58
CA ARG A 267 4.01 -8.53 -26.78
C ARG A 267 4.57 -9.28 -25.56
N ASP A 268 4.58 -10.60 -25.63
CA ASP A 268 5.13 -11.50 -24.62
C ASP A 268 4.58 -11.27 -23.20
N PHE A 269 3.27 -11.06 -23.11
CA PHE A 269 2.58 -10.79 -21.85
C PHE A 269 2.76 -11.93 -20.84
N GLN A 270 3.32 -11.58 -19.69
CA GLN A 270 3.48 -12.45 -18.54
C GLN A 270 3.02 -11.72 -17.29
N PHE A 271 2.37 -12.42 -16.37
CA PHE A 271 2.05 -11.89 -15.06
C PHE A 271 2.38 -12.91 -13.97
N LYS A 272 2.68 -12.43 -12.77
CA LYS A 272 2.94 -13.26 -11.60
C LYS A 272 2.19 -12.71 -10.40
N LYS A 273 1.29 -13.54 -9.85
CA LYS A 273 0.74 -13.27 -8.53
C LYS A 273 1.82 -13.51 -7.48
N THR A 274 2.11 -12.52 -6.64
CA THR A 274 3.22 -12.62 -5.66
C THR A 274 2.80 -13.24 -4.35
N GLY A 275 1.49 -13.39 -4.11
CA GLY A 275 0.94 -13.74 -2.80
C GLY A 275 0.93 -12.58 -1.81
N ALA A 276 1.40 -11.40 -2.21
CA ALA A 276 1.29 -10.15 -1.48
C ALA A 276 0.17 -9.27 -2.08
N ILE A 277 0.12 -7.99 -1.70
CA ILE A 277 -0.93 -7.07 -2.19
C ILE A 277 -0.76 -6.74 -3.67
N TYR A 278 0.49 -6.56 -4.10
CA TYR A 278 0.84 -6.17 -5.46
C TYR A 278 1.44 -7.33 -6.23
N ASP A 279 1.07 -7.41 -7.49
CA ASP A 279 1.52 -8.39 -8.45
C ASP A 279 2.34 -7.71 -9.54
N ALA A 280 3.02 -8.50 -10.35
CA ALA A 280 3.88 -7.97 -11.41
C ALA A 280 3.44 -8.47 -12.78
N ILE A 281 3.40 -7.58 -13.76
CA ILE A 281 3.20 -7.87 -15.18
C ILE A 281 4.42 -7.38 -15.95
N LEU A 282 4.96 -8.22 -16.84
CA LEU A 282 6.05 -7.87 -17.73
C LEU A 282 5.62 -8.08 -19.19
N VAL A 283 5.86 -7.08 -20.02
CA VAL A 283 5.67 -7.15 -21.47
C VAL A 283 6.90 -6.61 -22.20
N ARG A 284 7.08 -7.02 -23.46
CA ARG A 284 8.23 -6.64 -24.31
C ARG A 284 7.79 -5.91 -25.57
N LYS A 285 8.71 -5.13 -26.13
CA LYS A 285 8.61 -4.55 -27.47
C LYS A 285 9.45 -5.32 -28.47
#